data_AF-A0A2T5G1A5-F1
#
_entry.id   AF-A0A2T5G1A5-F1
#
_cell.length_a   1.000
_cell.length_b   1.000
_cell.length_c   1.000
_cell.angle_alpha   90.00
_cell.angle_beta   90.00
_cell.angle_gamma   90.00
#
_symmetry.space_group_name_H-M   'P 1'
#
loop_
_entity.id
_entity.type
_entity.pdbx_description
1 polymer ?
#
loop_
_entity_poly.entity_id
_entity_poly.type
_entity_poly.pdbx_seq_one_letter_code
_entity_poly.pdbx_strand_id
1 'polypeptide(L)'
;MPRVAPSQLYGSEVAKTYPVGPAGIRIPDACAVFRKTVDPGLLSDIVRVAEVDYRAKHLPEEQRQATTAMLVQCLRARFPAEDMEILARYGYATSVTRLPIQISFGDHEDTEYFELAGAVLRPKEAAGIVVDLGGRLRPGPSHLTAPAEVEPYFQGLIRHRRLKKTAFDAARLFPGRFRTHEGRFPRWFEIEREFPLIGAWLAEQRASL
;
A
#
# COMPACT_ATOMS: atom_id res chain seq x y z
N MET A 1 3.84 49.62 -31.30
CA MET A 1 3.92 48.15 -31.49
C MET A 1 2.91 47.50 -30.55
N PRO A 2 1.96 46.68 -31.03
CA PRO A 2 0.99 46.04 -30.15
C PRO A 2 1.70 45.02 -29.25
N ARG A 3 1.45 45.12 -27.93
CA ARG A 3 1.94 44.16 -26.94
C ARG A 3 1.19 42.84 -27.12
N VAL A 4 1.89 41.81 -27.59
CA VAL A 4 1.36 40.44 -27.69
C VAL A 4 1.24 39.87 -26.27
N ALA A 5 0.06 39.36 -25.93
CA ALA A 5 -0.17 38.72 -24.64
C ALA A 5 0.66 37.40 -24.54
N PRO A 6 1.21 37.03 -23.37
CA PRO A 6 2.02 35.81 -23.22
C PRO A 6 1.28 34.52 -23.63
N SER A 7 -0.05 34.52 -23.55
CA SER A 7 -0.92 33.42 -24.00
C SER A 7 -0.95 33.21 -25.52
N GLN A 8 -0.41 34.14 -26.30
CA GLN A 8 -0.30 34.03 -27.77
C GLN A 8 1.12 33.66 -28.23
N LEU A 9 2.12 33.66 -27.32
CA LEU A 9 3.49 33.24 -27.63
C LEU A 9 3.68 31.73 -27.55
N TYR A 10 2.77 31.03 -26.88
CA TYR A 10 2.72 29.59 -26.81
C TYR A 10 1.37 29.17 -27.35
N GLY A 11 1.36 28.61 -28.56
CA GLY A 11 0.15 28.14 -29.22
C GLY A 11 -0.73 27.37 -28.23
N SER A 12 -2.01 27.74 -28.19
CA SER A 12 -3.05 26.97 -27.53
C SER A 12 -3.22 25.65 -28.29
N GLU A 13 -2.24 24.75 -28.18
CA GLU A 13 -2.49 23.35 -28.47
C GLU A 13 -3.54 22.89 -27.46
N VAL A 14 -4.69 22.51 -28.00
CA VAL A 14 -5.73 21.68 -27.38
C VAL A 14 -5.10 20.80 -26.32
N ALA A 15 -5.70 20.75 -25.12
CA ALA A 15 -5.21 19.90 -24.04
C ALA A 15 -4.93 18.50 -24.59
N LYS A 16 -3.65 18.16 -24.84
CA LYS A 16 -3.25 16.81 -25.20
C LYS A 16 -3.70 15.94 -24.04
N THR A 17 -4.82 15.27 -24.23
CA THR A 17 -5.28 14.23 -23.34
C THR A 17 -4.24 13.12 -23.46
N TYR A 18 -3.55 12.87 -22.36
CA TYR A 18 -2.60 11.78 -22.28
C TYR A 18 -3.28 10.46 -22.68
N PRO A 19 -2.59 9.57 -23.42
CA PRO A 19 -3.11 8.24 -23.74
C PRO A 19 -3.43 7.47 -22.46
N VAL A 20 -4.38 6.53 -22.52
CA VAL A 20 -4.74 5.67 -21.38
C VAL A 20 -3.94 4.38 -21.48
N GLY A 21 -3.15 4.08 -20.44
CA GLY A 21 -2.35 2.86 -20.36
C GLY A 21 -3.18 1.62 -20.01
N PRO A 22 -2.57 0.44 -20.03
CA PRO A 22 -3.25 -0.83 -19.71
C PRO A 22 -3.84 -0.85 -18.30
N ALA A 23 -3.31 -0.07 -17.35
CA ALA A 23 -3.89 0.08 -16.02
C ALA A 23 -5.15 0.97 -15.96
N GLY A 24 -5.67 1.43 -17.10
CA GLY A 24 -6.90 2.23 -17.20
C GLY A 24 -6.74 3.69 -16.75
N ILE A 25 -5.50 4.16 -16.54
CA ILE A 25 -5.20 5.55 -16.18
C ILE A 25 -4.41 6.26 -17.27
N ARG A 26 -4.52 7.59 -17.29
CA ARG A 26 -3.81 8.45 -18.24
C ARG A 26 -2.29 8.40 -18.00
N ILE A 27 -1.51 8.25 -19.07
CA ILE A 27 -0.07 8.10 -19.03
C ILE A 27 0.58 9.33 -19.68
N PRO A 28 1.16 10.24 -18.88
CA PRO A 28 1.79 11.43 -19.41
C PRO A 28 3.02 11.09 -20.24
N ASP A 29 3.28 11.89 -21.28
CA ASP A 29 4.56 11.86 -21.98
C ASP A 29 5.69 12.32 -21.04
N ALA A 30 6.85 11.68 -21.09
CA ALA A 30 8.00 12.02 -20.25
C ALA A 30 8.41 13.49 -20.41
N CYS A 31 8.31 14.06 -21.62
CA CYS A 31 8.63 15.45 -21.91
C CYS A 31 7.53 16.45 -21.55
N ALA A 32 6.32 16.00 -21.21
CA ALA A 32 5.22 16.88 -20.85
C ALA A 32 5.50 17.65 -19.55
N VAL A 33 5.05 18.91 -19.49
CA VAL A 33 5.14 19.74 -18.29
C VAL A 33 3.99 19.40 -17.33
N PHE A 34 4.30 19.24 -16.05
CA PHE A 34 3.31 19.01 -15.00
C PHE A 34 2.39 20.24 -14.84
N ARG A 35 1.08 20.03 -15.02
CA ARG A 35 0.05 21.06 -14.93
C ARG A 35 -0.59 21.07 -13.56
N LYS A 36 -0.33 22.12 -12.76
CA LYS A 36 -0.87 22.30 -11.40
C LYS A 36 -2.38 22.06 -11.27
N THR A 37 -3.18 22.35 -12.28
CA THR A 37 -4.65 22.28 -12.22
C THR A 37 -5.20 20.87 -12.44
N VAL A 38 -4.50 20.00 -13.16
CA VAL A 38 -5.03 18.68 -13.60
C VAL A 38 -4.15 17.54 -13.11
N ASP A 39 -2.84 17.71 -13.20
CA ASP A 39 -1.89 16.64 -12.99
C ASP A 39 -1.70 16.22 -11.51
N PRO A 40 -2.06 16.99 -10.45
CA PRO A 40 -2.00 16.47 -9.07
C PRO A 40 -2.94 15.29 -8.80
N GLY A 41 -4.16 15.33 -9.37
CA GLY A 41 -5.09 14.21 -9.27
C GLY A 41 -4.55 13.00 -10.02
N LEU A 42 -4.05 13.22 -11.23
CA LEU A 42 -3.43 12.18 -12.04
C LEU A 42 -2.21 11.54 -11.36
N LEU A 43 -1.31 12.34 -10.80
CA LEU A 43 -0.14 11.84 -10.07
C LEU A 43 -0.57 11.04 -8.85
N SER A 44 -1.63 11.45 -8.15
CA SER A 44 -2.15 10.70 -7.01
C SER A 44 -2.69 9.32 -7.42
N ASP A 45 -3.35 9.25 -8.57
CA ASP A 45 -3.82 7.99 -9.16
C ASP A 45 -2.67 7.11 -9.63
N ILE A 46 -1.69 7.66 -10.36
CA ILE A 46 -0.48 6.95 -10.79
C ILE A 46 0.24 6.36 -9.57
N VAL A 47 0.48 7.16 -8.54
CA VAL A 47 1.12 6.71 -7.29
C VAL A 47 0.34 5.55 -6.66
N ARG A 48 -0.99 5.66 -6.58
CA ARG A 48 -1.84 4.61 -6.00
C ARG A 48 -1.79 3.32 -6.79
N VAL A 49 -1.91 3.39 -8.11
CA VAL A 49 -1.94 2.21 -8.98
C VAL A 49 -0.56 1.56 -9.05
N ALA A 50 0.51 2.35 -9.18
CA ALA A 50 1.88 1.87 -9.15
C ALA A 50 2.22 1.20 -7.80
N GLU A 51 1.73 1.74 -6.68
CA GLU A 51 1.88 1.12 -5.36
C GLU A 51 1.17 -0.25 -5.30
N VAL A 52 -0.07 -0.35 -5.78
CA VAL A 52 -0.83 -1.61 -5.79
C VAL A 52 -0.14 -2.66 -6.66
N ASP A 53 0.30 -2.29 -7.87
CA ASP A 53 1.03 -3.18 -8.78
C ASP A 53 2.36 -3.63 -8.17
N TYR A 54 3.12 -2.71 -7.57
CA TYR A 54 4.36 -3.03 -6.89
C TYR A 54 4.13 -3.97 -5.70
N ARG A 55 3.09 -3.73 -4.89
CA ARG A 55 2.70 -4.62 -3.79
C ARG A 55 2.37 -6.01 -4.32
N ALA A 56 1.55 -6.12 -5.36
CA ALA A 56 1.14 -7.41 -5.93
C ALA A 56 2.32 -8.21 -6.49
N LYS A 57 3.29 -7.53 -7.13
CA LYS A 57 4.53 -8.16 -7.64
C LYS A 57 5.44 -8.72 -6.53
N HIS A 58 5.42 -8.14 -5.33
CA HIS A 58 6.32 -8.51 -4.22
C HIS A 58 5.64 -9.29 -3.08
N LEU A 59 4.32 -9.20 -2.96
CA LEU A 59 3.49 -9.89 -1.99
C LEU A 59 2.32 -10.54 -2.74
N PRO A 60 2.56 -11.66 -3.44
CA PRO A 60 1.53 -12.34 -4.22
C PRO A 60 0.37 -12.77 -3.33
N GLU A 61 -0.84 -12.72 -3.87
CA GLU A 61 -2.06 -13.10 -3.13
C GLU A 61 -2.01 -14.55 -2.65
N GLU A 62 -1.37 -15.45 -3.39
CA GLU A 62 -1.15 -16.84 -2.97
C GLU A 62 -0.36 -16.93 -1.65
N GLN A 63 0.68 -16.11 -1.52
CA GLN A 63 1.48 -16.07 -0.29
C GLN A 63 0.66 -15.53 0.88
N ARG A 64 -0.17 -14.51 0.63
CA ARG A 64 -1.10 -13.97 1.63
C ARG A 64 -2.12 -15.01 2.07
N GLN A 65 -2.69 -15.79 1.15
CA GLN A 65 -3.63 -16.86 1.45
C GLN A 65 -2.96 -17.98 2.28
N ALA A 66 -1.74 -18.37 1.92
CA ALA A 66 -0.96 -19.35 2.68
C ALA A 66 -0.68 -18.86 4.11
N THR A 67 -0.24 -17.61 4.27
CA THR A 67 -0.04 -16.97 5.59
C THR A 67 -1.35 -16.94 6.40
N THR A 68 -2.47 -16.61 5.75
CA THR A 68 -3.79 -16.61 6.41
C THR A 68 -4.15 -17.99 6.93
N ALA A 69 -3.97 -19.03 6.12
CA ALA A 69 -4.27 -20.41 6.50
C ALA A 69 -3.43 -20.86 7.71
N MET A 70 -2.14 -20.52 7.75
CA MET A 70 -1.26 -20.80 8.90
C MET A 70 -1.74 -20.08 10.18
N LEU A 71 -2.12 -18.81 10.08
CA LEU A 71 -2.64 -18.05 11.22
C LEU A 71 -3.98 -18.62 11.72
N VAL A 72 -4.87 -19.06 10.83
CA VAL A 72 -6.12 -19.74 11.19
C VAL A 72 -5.86 -21.06 11.90
N GLN A 73 -4.91 -21.86 11.42
CA GLN A 73 -4.53 -23.12 12.07
C GLN A 73 -3.96 -22.86 13.48
N CYS A 74 -3.13 -21.82 13.63
CA CYS A 74 -2.62 -21.40 14.93
C CYS A 74 -3.76 -21.05 15.92
N LEU A 75 -4.79 -20.32 15.47
CA LEU A 75 -5.96 -20.04 16.29
C LEU A 75 -6.74 -21.30 16.68
N ARG A 76 -6.99 -22.19 15.72
CA ARG A 76 -7.74 -23.44 15.98
C ARG A 76 -7.01 -24.36 16.95
N ALA A 77 -5.69 -24.38 16.91
CA ALA A 77 -4.88 -25.15 17.86
C ALA A 77 -4.98 -24.58 19.29
N ARG A 78 -5.04 -23.25 19.43
CA ARG A 78 -5.16 -22.60 20.75
C ARG A 78 -6.58 -22.57 21.28
N PHE A 79 -7.56 -22.47 20.39
CA PHE A 79 -8.98 -22.34 20.69
C PHE A 79 -9.76 -23.43 19.95
N PRO A 80 -9.78 -24.67 20.49
CA PRO A 80 -10.54 -25.77 19.90
C PRO A 80 -12.02 -25.42 19.76
N ALA A 81 -12.65 -25.84 18.65
CA ALA A 81 -14.03 -25.46 18.34
C ALA A 81 -15.03 -25.91 19.42
N GLU A 82 -14.88 -27.12 19.94
CA GLU A 82 -15.75 -27.69 20.97
C GLU A 82 -15.80 -26.82 22.24
N ASP A 83 -14.63 -26.37 22.72
CA ASP A 83 -14.53 -25.49 23.88
C ASP A 83 -15.14 -24.11 23.60
N MET A 84 -14.86 -23.58 22.40
CA MET A 84 -15.36 -22.25 22.02
C MET A 84 -16.87 -22.22 21.80
N GLU A 85 -17.47 -23.31 21.32
CA GLU A 85 -18.92 -23.45 21.21
C GLU A 85 -19.59 -23.42 22.59
N ILE A 86 -19.01 -24.09 23.58
CA ILE A 86 -19.49 -24.01 24.97
C ILE A 86 -19.40 -22.58 25.47
N LEU A 87 -18.23 -21.92 25.34
CA LEU A 87 -18.06 -20.53 25.76
C LEU A 87 -18.99 -19.56 25.02
N ALA A 88 -19.29 -19.81 23.75
CA ALA A 88 -20.20 -19.01 22.95
C ALA A 88 -21.64 -19.10 23.49
N ARG A 89 -22.10 -20.28 23.92
CA ARG A 89 -23.43 -20.45 24.54
C ARG A 89 -23.61 -19.60 25.80
N TYR A 90 -22.54 -19.37 26.54
CA TYR A 90 -22.54 -18.51 27.74
C TYR A 90 -22.11 -17.07 27.47
N GLY A 91 -21.90 -16.68 26.21
CA GLY A 91 -21.57 -15.31 25.82
C GLY A 91 -20.11 -14.88 26.07
N TYR A 92 -19.19 -15.81 26.30
CA TYR A 92 -17.76 -15.54 26.54
C TYR A 92 -16.88 -15.65 25.28
N ALA A 93 -17.41 -16.20 24.19
CA ALA A 93 -16.74 -16.25 22.89
C ALA A 93 -17.51 -15.46 21.82
N THR A 94 -16.81 -15.09 20.75
CA THR A 94 -17.38 -14.40 19.58
C THR A 94 -16.82 -14.97 18.28
N SER A 95 -17.63 -14.88 17.23
CA SER A 95 -17.23 -15.26 15.87
C SER A 95 -16.57 -14.09 15.16
N VAL A 96 -15.45 -14.34 14.49
CA VAL A 96 -14.76 -13.35 13.67
C VAL A 96 -14.54 -13.85 12.25
N THR A 97 -14.71 -12.96 11.29
CA THR A 97 -14.40 -13.17 9.86
C THR A 97 -13.17 -12.39 9.42
N ARG A 98 -12.68 -11.49 10.27
CA ARG A 98 -11.47 -10.71 10.07
C ARG A 98 -10.58 -10.83 11.29
N LEU A 99 -9.31 -11.12 11.05
CA LEU A 99 -8.31 -11.31 12.10
C LEU A 99 -7.37 -10.10 12.15
N PRO A 100 -7.36 -9.36 13.27
CA PRO A 100 -6.34 -8.35 13.50
C PRO A 100 -5.00 -9.02 13.80
N ILE A 101 -3.98 -8.64 13.03
CA ILE A 101 -2.60 -9.02 13.24
C ILE A 101 -1.83 -7.78 13.65
N GLN A 102 -1.37 -7.75 14.90
CA GLN A 102 -0.49 -6.72 15.39
C GLN A 102 0.94 -7.07 14.97
N ILE A 103 1.58 -6.19 14.22
CA ILE A 103 2.94 -6.36 13.72
C ILE A 103 3.83 -5.40 14.49
N SER A 104 4.75 -5.93 15.28
CA SER A 104 5.73 -5.14 16.02
C SER A 104 7.08 -5.19 15.31
N PHE A 105 7.71 -4.03 15.10
CA PHE A 105 9.02 -3.92 14.50
C PHE A 105 9.77 -2.69 15.02
N GLY A 106 10.84 -2.90 15.79
CA GLY A 106 11.58 -1.81 16.43
C GLY A 106 10.74 -1.10 17.50
N ASP A 107 10.49 0.21 17.32
CA ASP A 107 9.64 1.04 18.19
C ASP A 107 8.28 1.36 17.54
N HIS A 108 7.93 0.61 16.49
CA HIS A 108 6.69 0.79 15.74
C HIS A 108 5.79 -0.43 15.86
N GLU A 109 4.50 -0.16 16.03
CA GLU A 109 3.44 -1.16 15.97
C GLU A 109 2.48 -0.78 14.86
N ASP A 110 1.99 -1.80 14.16
CA ASP A 110 1.00 -1.63 13.11
C ASP A 110 -0.03 -2.76 13.21
N THR A 111 -1.21 -2.56 12.63
CA THR A 111 -2.26 -3.58 12.60
C THR A 111 -2.69 -3.83 11.16
N GLU A 112 -2.51 -5.07 10.70
CA GLU A 112 -3.06 -5.53 9.43
C GLU A 112 -4.27 -6.42 9.69
N TYR A 113 -5.28 -6.34 8.82
CA TYR A 113 -6.46 -7.20 8.91
C TYR A 113 -6.44 -8.23 7.79
N PHE A 114 -6.61 -9.50 8.17
CA PHE A 114 -6.73 -10.62 7.24
C PHE A 114 -8.17 -11.12 7.21
N GLU A 115 -8.69 -11.32 6.01
CA GLU A 115 -9.99 -11.93 5.80
C GLU A 115 -9.85 -13.45 5.91
N LEU A 116 -10.76 -14.08 6.65
CA LEU A 116 -10.70 -15.51 6.92
C LEU A 116 -11.61 -16.25 5.95
N ALA A 117 -11.16 -17.41 5.47
CA ALA A 117 -11.98 -18.37 4.75
C ALA A 117 -12.93 -19.07 5.74
N GLY A 118 -13.99 -18.36 6.12
CA GLY A 118 -14.98 -18.81 7.09
C GLY A 118 -14.77 -18.20 8.49
N ALA A 119 -15.83 -18.28 9.30
CA ALA A 119 -15.83 -17.68 10.62
C ALA A 119 -15.09 -18.55 11.65
N VAL A 120 -14.32 -17.90 12.53
CA VAL A 120 -13.57 -18.57 13.60
C VAL A 120 -14.06 -18.05 14.94
N LEU A 121 -14.36 -18.95 15.87
CA LEU A 121 -14.71 -18.58 17.25
C LEU A 121 -13.44 -18.32 18.06
N ARG A 122 -13.47 -17.28 18.90
CA ARG A 122 -12.42 -16.99 19.88
C ARG A 122 -12.98 -16.35 21.15
N PRO A 123 -12.28 -16.41 22.29
CA PRO A 123 -12.69 -15.70 23.50
C PRO A 123 -12.78 -14.19 23.25
N LYS A 124 -13.75 -13.50 23.87
CA LYS A 124 -13.90 -12.04 23.72
C LYS A 124 -12.68 -11.26 24.21
N GLU A 125 -11.99 -11.77 25.21
CA GLU A 125 -10.82 -11.14 25.84
C GLU A 125 -9.49 -11.47 25.13
N ALA A 126 -9.49 -12.38 24.16
CA ALA A 126 -8.28 -12.73 23.42
C ALA A 126 -7.92 -11.60 22.44
N ALA A 127 -6.79 -10.96 22.68
CA ALA A 127 -6.27 -9.87 21.88
C ALA A 127 -5.40 -10.46 20.74
N GLY A 128 -5.98 -10.55 19.54
CA GLY A 128 -5.30 -10.77 18.26
C GLY A 128 -4.23 -11.88 18.17
N ILE A 129 -3.51 -11.84 17.05
CA ILE A 129 -2.21 -12.50 16.90
C ILE A 129 -1.17 -11.40 16.79
N VAL A 130 -0.02 -11.60 17.43
CA VAL A 130 1.14 -10.73 17.37
C VAL A 130 2.20 -11.37 16.49
N VAL A 131 2.74 -10.60 15.56
CA VAL A 131 3.95 -10.90 14.81
C VAL A 131 5.04 -9.97 15.32
N ASP A 132 5.98 -10.50 16.11
CA ASP A 132 7.12 -9.73 16.62
C ASP A 132 8.33 -9.92 15.72
N LEU A 133 8.60 -8.92 14.87
CA LEU A 133 9.77 -8.91 13.98
C LEU A 133 11.00 -8.27 14.65
N GLY A 134 10.86 -7.73 15.86
CA GLY A 134 11.91 -7.02 16.60
C GLY A 134 12.46 -7.77 17.80
N GLY A 135 11.83 -8.88 18.21
CA GLY A 135 12.18 -9.65 19.42
C GLY A 135 11.97 -8.87 20.72
N ARG A 136 11.12 -7.83 20.69
CA ARG A 136 10.91 -6.90 21.80
C ARG A 136 9.57 -7.10 22.49
N LEU A 137 8.63 -7.76 21.85
CA LEU A 137 7.26 -7.88 22.35
C LEU A 137 7.10 -9.21 23.08
N ARG A 138 6.86 -9.13 24.39
CA ARG A 138 6.35 -10.27 25.15
C ARG A 138 4.84 -10.25 25.03
N PRO A 139 4.21 -11.22 24.34
CA PRO A 139 2.76 -11.24 24.24
C PRO A 139 2.18 -11.32 25.65
N GLY A 140 1.23 -10.44 25.96
CA GLY A 140 0.42 -10.60 27.17
C GLY A 140 -0.32 -11.93 27.15
N PRO A 141 -0.86 -12.42 28.28
CA PRO A 141 -1.52 -13.74 28.36
C PRO A 141 -2.69 -13.91 27.39
N SER A 142 -3.26 -12.81 26.90
CA SER A 142 -4.36 -12.79 25.93
C SER A 142 -3.91 -12.72 24.46
N HIS A 143 -2.61 -12.68 24.16
CA HIS A 143 -2.07 -12.59 22.81
C HIS A 143 -1.38 -13.89 22.40
N LEU A 144 -1.55 -14.27 21.13
CA LEU A 144 -0.84 -15.39 20.51
C LEU A 144 0.35 -14.87 19.69
N THR A 145 1.52 -15.46 19.85
CA THR A 145 2.62 -15.26 18.90
C THR A 145 2.32 -16.02 17.61
N ALA A 146 2.49 -15.37 16.46
CA ALA A 146 2.36 -16.02 15.17
C ALA A 146 3.46 -17.10 14.96
N PRO A 147 3.20 -18.13 14.14
CA PRO A 147 4.23 -19.08 13.74
C PRO A 147 5.42 -18.40 13.04
N ALA A 148 6.64 -18.88 13.25
CA ALA A 148 7.84 -18.28 12.65
C ALA A 148 7.79 -18.31 11.10
N GLU A 149 7.08 -19.29 10.53
CA GLU A 149 6.90 -19.49 9.09
C GLU A 149 6.19 -18.33 8.41
N VAL A 150 5.40 -17.54 9.15
CA VAL A 150 4.72 -16.37 8.58
C VAL A 150 5.58 -15.11 8.59
N GLU A 151 6.67 -15.08 9.37
CA GLU A 151 7.54 -13.90 9.51
C GLU A 151 8.04 -13.36 8.16
N PRO A 152 8.50 -14.18 7.18
CA PRO A 152 8.98 -13.66 5.89
C PRO A 152 7.94 -12.83 5.14
N TYR A 153 6.66 -13.22 5.20
CA TYR A 153 5.57 -12.44 4.59
C TYR A 153 5.44 -11.08 5.28
N PHE A 154 5.42 -11.05 6.61
CA PHE A 154 5.30 -9.81 7.39
C PHE A 154 6.53 -8.92 7.26
N GLN A 155 7.74 -9.48 7.17
CA GLN A 155 8.96 -8.74 6.84
C GLN A 155 8.85 -8.06 5.47
N GLY A 156 8.34 -8.77 4.46
CA GLY A 156 8.05 -8.21 3.14
C GLY A 156 7.03 -7.08 3.20
N LEU A 157 5.96 -7.25 3.99
CA LEU A 157 4.91 -6.24 4.20
C LEU A 157 5.45 -4.97 4.88
N ILE A 158 6.29 -5.10 5.91
CA ILE A 158 6.96 -3.95 6.55
C ILE A 158 7.95 -3.27 5.61
N ARG A 159 8.74 -4.05 4.85
CA ARG A 159 9.65 -3.51 3.83
C ARG A 159 8.87 -2.68 2.80
N HIS A 160 7.74 -3.20 2.31
CA HIS A 160 6.86 -2.49 1.39
C HIS A 160 6.30 -1.20 2.00
N ARG A 161 5.80 -1.22 3.24
CA ARG A 161 5.28 -0.03 3.91
C ARG A 161 6.33 1.06 4.12
N ARG A 162 7.56 0.68 4.48
CA ARG A 162 8.69 1.62 4.57
C ARG A 162 9.01 2.24 3.21
N LEU A 163 9.05 1.43 2.15
CA LEU A 163 9.25 1.91 0.78
C LEU A 163 8.11 2.84 0.34
N LYS A 164 6.86 2.54 0.67
CA LYS A 164 5.69 3.38 0.38
C LYS A 164 5.86 4.80 0.92
N LYS A 165 6.16 4.92 2.21
CA LYS A 165 6.31 6.21 2.88
C LYS A 165 7.40 7.05 2.23
N THR A 166 8.51 6.42 1.82
CA THR A 166 9.66 7.11 1.24
C THR A 166 9.48 7.43 -0.26
N ALA A 167 8.96 6.50 -1.06
CA ALA A 167 8.98 6.60 -2.52
C ALA A 167 7.65 7.04 -3.15
N PHE A 168 6.51 6.62 -2.58
CA PHE A 168 5.20 6.86 -3.18
C PHE A 168 4.51 8.09 -2.57
N ASP A 169 4.47 8.22 -1.25
CA ASP A 169 3.82 9.36 -0.60
C ASP A 169 4.58 10.67 -0.84
N ALA A 170 5.91 10.62 -0.85
CA ALA A 170 6.76 11.78 -1.12
C ALA A 170 6.56 12.35 -2.53
N ALA A 171 6.27 11.48 -3.52
CA ALA A 171 6.08 11.89 -4.91
C ALA A 171 4.93 12.87 -5.10
N ARG A 172 3.85 12.71 -4.34
CA ARG A 172 2.67 13.60 -4.41
C ARG A 172 3.00 15.05 -4.04
N LEU A 173 3.97 15.24 -3.15
CA LEU A 173 4.38 16.57 -2.66
C LEU A 173 5.52 17.19 -3.48
N PHE A 174 6.22 16.37 -4.27
CA PHE A 174 7.42 16.80 -4.99
C PHE A 174 7.19 17.95 -5.98
N PRO A 175 6.14 17.97 -6.84
CA PRO A 175 5.95 19.08 -7.78
C PRO A 175 5.83 20.45 -7.10
N GLY A 176 5.26 20.49 -5.89
CA GLY A 176 5.19 21.71 -5.08
C GLY A 176 6.57 22.14 -4.58
N ARG A 177 7.36 21.19 -4.04
CA ARG A 177 8.73 21.46 -3.57
C ARG A 177 9.64 21.90 -4.72
N PHE A 178 9.57 21.20 -5.85
CA PHE A 178 10.30 21.54 -7.06
C PHE A 178 9.98 22.96 -7.53
N ARG A 179 8.70 23.37 -7.52
CA ARG A 179 8.30 24.74 -7.91
C ARG A 179 8.91 25.83 -7.03
N THR A 180 9.03 25.56 -5.74
CA THR A 180 9.63 26.48 -4.76
C THR A 180 11.13 26.65 -5.01
N HIS A 181 11.85 25.57 -5.35
CA HIS A 181 13.29 25.61 -5.58
C HIS A 181 13.67 26.08 -7.00
N GLU A 182 12.97 25.60 -8.03
CA GLU A 182 13.39 25.75 -9.45
C GLU A 182 12.63 26.84 -10.20
N GLY A 183 11.67 27.53 -9.57
CA GLY A 183 10.95 28.61 -10.24
C GLY A 183 9.94 28.16 -11.32
N ARG A 184 9.78 26.84 -11.54
CA ARG A 184 8.85 26.25 -12.53
C ARG A 184 8.27 24.92 -12.06
N PHE A 185 7.21 24.43 -12.70
CA PHE A 185 6.75 23.06 -12.45
C PHE A 185 7.68 22.05 -13.13
N PRO A 186 7.82 20.84 -12.55
CA PRO A 186 8.64 19.80 -13.15
C PRO A 186 8.02 19.30 -14.45
N ARG A 187 8.84 18.71 -15.32
CA ARG A 187 8.40 17.79 -16.37
C ARG A 187 8.24 16.39 -15.80
N TRP A 188 7.46 15.55 -16.46
CA TRP A 188 7.19 14.19 -15.96
C TRP A 188 8.46 13.35 -15.80
N PHE A 189 9.43 13.45 -16.72
CA PHE A 189 10.71 12.75 -16.57
C PHE A 189 11.49 13.17 -15.31
N GLU A 190 11.30 14.39 -14.80
CA GLU A 190 11.98 14.86 -13.58
C GLU A 190 11.35 14.21 -12.34
N ILE A 191 10.04 13.98 -12.37
CA ILE A 191 9.32 13.20 -11.35
C ILE A 191 9.79 11.74 -11.41
N GLU A 192 9.88 11.16 -12.61
CA GLU A 192 10.32 9.77 -12.81
C GLU A 192 11.76 9.52 -12.35
N ARG A 193 12.64 10.49 -12.58
CA ARG A 193 14.04 10.44 -12.12
C ARG A 193 14.14 10.51 -10.60
N GLU A 194 13.33 11.36 -9.97
CA GLU A 194 13.29 11.50 -8.51
C GLU A 194 12.67 10.27 -7.83
N PHE A 195 11.67 9.65 -8.47
CA PHE A 195 10.96 8.49 -7.95
C PHE A 195 11.06 7.29 -8.90
N PRO A 196 12.18 6.53 -8.86
CA PRO A 196 12.46 5.46 -9.81
C PRO A 196 11.39 4.37 -9.88
N LEU A 197 10.68 4.07 -8.79
CA LEU A 197 9.59 3.09 -8.81
C LEU A 197 8.39 3.56 -9.64
N ILE A 198 8.06 4.85 -9.55
CA ILE A 198 7.01 5.46 -10.37
C ILE A 198 7.50 5.59 -11.81
N GLY A 199 8.78 5.94 -12.01
CA GLY A 199 9.41 5.99 -13.33
C GLY A 199 9.41 4.65 -14.06
N ALA A 200 9.82 3.58 -13.39
CA ALA A 200 9.79 2.23 -13.93
C ALA A 200 8.37 1.81 -14.31
N TRP A 201 7.40 2.05 -13.41
CA TRP A 201 5.99 1.74 -13.68
C TRP A 201 5.45 2.53 -14.87
N LEU A 202 5.73 3.84 -14.97
CA LEU A 202 5.32 4.66 -16.10
C LEU A 202 5.97 4.21 -17.42
N ALA A 203 7.24 3.79 -17.39
CA ALA A 203 7.92 3.24 -18.56
C ALA A 203 7.27 1.94 -19.03
N GLU A 204 6.91 1.02 -18.12
CA GLU A 204 6.15 -0.20 -18.45
C GLU A 204 4.80 0.12 -19.10
N GLN A 205 4.07 1.09 -18.55
CA GLN A 205 2.79 1.53 -19.12
C GLN A 205 2.97 2.12 -20.53
N ARG A 206 4.00 2.96 -20.74
CA ARG A 206 4.28 3.58 -22.05
C ARG A 206 4.72 2.58 -23.11
N ALA A 207 5.50 1.57 -22.73
CA ALA A 207 5.92 0.51 -23.64
C ALA A 207 4.76 -0.38 -24.12
N SER A 208 3.64 -0.34 -23.41
CA SER A 208 2.43 -1.13 -23.67
C SER A 208 1.30 -0.32 -24.36
N LEU A 209 1.59 0.91 -24.78
CA LEU A 209 0.69 1.78 -25.56
C LEU A 209 0.90 1.57 -27.05
#